data_AF-A0A919VR11-F1
#
_entry.id   AF-A0A919VR11-F1
#
_cell.length_a   1.000
_cell.length_b   1.000
_cell.length_c   1.000
_cell.angle_alpha   90.00
_cell.angle_beta   90.00
_cell.angle_gamma   90.00
#
_symmetry.space_group_name_H-M   'P 1'
#
loop_
_entity.id
_entity.type
_entity.pdbx_description
1 polymer ?
#
loop_
_entity_poly.entity_id
_entity_poly.type
_entity_poly.pdbx_seq_one_letter_code
_entity_poly.pdbx_strand_id
1 'polypeptide(L)' 'MPVDGGTSTTGATPEWRSAMVDVSGLSLAELAAAGAPAPDDDSVLAHCLRRLADDLARPGEPIAGFNSAL' A
#
# COMPACT_ATOMS: atom_id res chain seq x y z
N MET A 1 -31.20 -35.35 -27.12
CA MET A 1 -30.32 -34.21 -27.45
C MET A 1 -31.19 -33.06 -27.90
N PRO A 2 -31.27 -31.99 -27.09
CA PRO A 2 -30.67 -30.74 -27.53
C PRO A 2 -29.67 -30.22 -26.50
N VAL A 3 -28.71 -29.47 -27.03
CA VAL A 3 -27.43 -29.09 -26.46
C VAL A 3 -27.53 -27.80 -25.65
N ASP A 4 -26.68 -27.70 -24.63
CA ASP A 4 -26.36 -26.48 -23.89
C ASP A 4 -26.23 -25.25 -24.78
N GLY A 5 -27.06 -24.25 -24.52
CA GLY A 5 -26.96 -22.90 -25.07
C GLY A 5 -26.52 -21.94 -23.97
N GLY A 6 -25.26 -22.07 -23.54
CA GLY A 6 -24.46 -21.08 -22.82
C GLY A 6 -25.18 -20.17 -21.83
N THR A 7 -25.31 -20.60 -20.58
CA THR A 7 -25.39 -19.67 -19.44
C THR A 7 -24.18 -18.76 -19.51
N SER A 8 -24.45 -17.52 -19.92
CA SER A 8 -23.48 -16.45 -20.03
C SER A 8 -22.64 -16.37 -18.77
N THR A 9 -21.32 -16.39 -18.96
CA THR A 9 -20.33 -16.03 -17.96
C THR A 9 -20.51 -14.56 -17.58
N THR A 10 -21.57 -14.22 -16.87
CA THR A 10 -21.60 -13.02 -16.02
C THR A 10 -21.23 -13.51 -14.63
N GLY A 11 -19.99 -13.99 -14.50
CA GLY A 11 -19.38 -14.19 -13.19
C GLY A 11 -19.40 -12.83 -12.51
N ALA A 12 -20.24 -12.68 -11.49
CA ALA A 12 -20.31 -11.48 -10.69
C ALA A 12 -18.88 -11.11 -10.27
N THR A 13 -18.36 -10.01 -10.79
CA THR A 13 -17.08 -9.49 -10.33
C THR A 13 -17.26 -9.15 -8.85
N PRO A 14 -16.45 -9.71 -7.94
CA PRO A 14 -16.58 -9.40 -6.53
C PRO A 14 -16.47 -7.88 -6.37
N GLU A 15 -17.47 -7.28 -5.73
CA GLU A 15 -17.49 -5.85 -5.47
C GLU A 15 -16.31 -5.51 -4.56
N TRP A 16 -15.37 -4.71 -5.05
CA TRP A 16 -14.21 -4.31 -4.26
C TRP A 16 -14.68 -3.47 -3.08
N ARG A 17 -14.43 -3.98 -1.87
CA ARG A 17 -14.74 -3.28 -0.61
C ARG A 17 -13.46 -2.79 0.02
N SER A 18 -13.21 -1.49 -0.07
CA SER A 18 -12.07 -0.83 0.55
C SER A 18 -12.55 0.02 1.72
N ALA A 19 -11.94 -0.16 2.90
CA ALA A 19 -12.15 0.74 4.03
C ALA A 19 -11.19 1.92 3.92
N MET A 20 -11.68 3.13 4.18
CA MET A 20 -10.80 4.27 4.42
C MET A 20 -10.23 4.15 5.83
N VAL A 21 -8.90 4.12 5.94
CA VAL A 21 -8.20 4.13 7.23
C VAL A 21 -7.63 5.52 7.42
N ASP A 22 -8.10 6.22 8.46
CA ASP A 22 -7.55 7.51 8.84
C ASP A 22 -6.24 7.29 9.63
N VAL A 23 -5.13 7.78 9.07
CA VAL A 23 -3.80 7.74 9.67
C VAL A 23 -3.25 9.14 9.95
N SER A 24 -4.07 10.19 9.78
CA SER A 24 -3.64 11.59 9.89
C SER A 24 -3.14 11.96 11.29
N GLY A 25 -3.59 11.24 12.32
CA GLY A 25 -3.15 11.41 13.70
C GLY A 25 -1.89 10.63 14.09
N LEU A 26 -1.31 9.83 13.18
CA LEU A 26 -0.14 9.00 13.47
C LEU A 26 1.11 9.58 12.80
N SER A 27 2.22 9.55 13.53
CA SER A 27 3.53 9.72 12.93
C SER A 27 3.91 8.50 12.07
N LEU A 28 4.83 8.69 11.14
CA LEU A 28 5.30 7.61 10.28
C LEU A 28 5.94 6.46 11.08
N ALA A 29 6.65 6.78 12.17
CA ALA A 29 7.26 5.78 13.04
C ALA A 29 6.21 4.94 13.77
N GLU A 30 5.13 5.58 14.25
CA GLU A 30 3.99 4.89 14.87
C GLU A 30 3.26 4.00 13.87
N LEU A 31 3.09 4.47 12.63
CA LEU A 31 2.46 3.69 11.57
C LEU A 31 3.30 2.47 11.16
N ALA A 32 4.62 2.61 11.08
CA ALA A 32 5.54 1.50 10.81
C ALA A 32 5.54 0.46 11.94
N ALA A 33 5.44 0.90 13.20
CA ALA A 33 5.34 0.03 14.37
C ALA A 33 3.99 -0.69 14.46
N ALA A 34 2.88 0.00 14.12
CA ALA A 34 1.53 -0.58 14.10
C ALA A 34 1.31 -1.53 12.92
N GLY A 35 2.01 -1.30 11.80
CA GLY A 35 1.94 -2.13 10.60
C GLY A 35 2.78 -3.40 10.66
N ALA A 36 3.65 -3.57 11.67
CA ALA A 36 4.39 -4.80 11.89
C ALA A 36 3.43 -5.89 12.39
N PRO A 37 3.02 -6.86 11.56
CA PRO A 37 2.20 -7.94 12.05
C PRO A 37 3.10 -8.95 12.79
N ALA A 38 2.48 -10.00 13.33
CA ALA A 38 3.17 -11.11 14.01
C ALA A 38 4.45 -11.55 13.25
N PRO A 39 5.46 -12.11 13.93
CA PRO A 39 6.83 -12.31 13.42
C PRO A 39 7.00 -13.04 12.07
N ASP A 40 5.94 -13.61 11.49
CA ASP A 40 5.93 -14.33 10.21
C ASP A 40 5.23 -13.60 9.06
N ASP A 41 4.70 -12.39 9.27
CA ASP A 41 3.89 -11.68 8.28
C ASP A 41 4.65 -10.44 7.80
N ASP A 42 5.53 -10.62 6.82
CA ASP A 42 6.33 -9.53 6.26
C ASP A 42 5.47 -8.70 5.28
N SER A 43 4.53 -7.95 5.84
CA SER A 43 3.61 -7.09 5.08
C SER A 43 4.39 -6.10 4.24
N VAL A 44 4.14 -6.10 2.92
CA VAL A 44 4.75 -5.14 1.96
C VAL A 44 4.56 -3.70 2.42
N LEU A 45 3.41 -3.39 3.04
CA LEU A 45 3.15 -2.08 3.60
C LEU A 45 4.13 -1.74 4.73
N ALA A 46 4.37 -2.67 5.67
CA ALA A 46 5.32 -2.47 6.74
C ALA A 46 6.74 -2.26 6.22
N HIS A 47 7.14 -3.02 5.18
CA HIS A 47 8.43 -2.81 4.51
C HIS A 47 8.53 -1.41 3.89
N CYS A 48 7.52 -0.96 3.16
CA CYS A 48 7.49 0.37 2.55
C CYS A 48 7.56 1.48 3.60
N LEU A 49 6.83 1.35 4.72
CA LEU A 49 6.84 2.34 5.79
C LEU A 49 8.21 2.44 6.48
N ARG A 50 8.85 1.29 6.77
CA ARG A 50 10.22 1.25 7.32
C ARG A 50 11.22 1.93 6.38
N ARG A 51 11.17 1.57 5.10
CA ARG A 51 12.03 2.19 4.08
C ARG A 51 11.83 3.71 4.03
N LEU A 52 10.59 4.20 4.05
CA LEU A 52 10.31 5.63 4.03
C LEU A 52 10.83 6.34 5.29
N ALA A 53 10.69 5.71 6.46
CA ALA A 53 11.22 6.24 7.70
C ALA A 53 12.77 6.34 7.66
N ASP A 54 13.43 5.33 7.10
CA ASP A 54 14.88 5.32 6.91
C ASP A 54 15.34 6.41 5.91
N ASP A 55 14.64 6.56 4.77
CA ASP A 55 14.93 7.59 3.76
C ASP A 55 14.77 9.00 4.35
N LEU A 56 13.83 9.22 5.28
CA LEU A 56 13.67 10.49 6.01
C LEU A 56 14.73 10.71 7.09
N ALA A 57 15.16 9.64 7.77
CA ALA A 57 16.22 9.72 8.77
C ALA A 57 17.60 9.96 8.13
N ARG A 58 17.79 9.51 6.89
CA ARG A 58 18.99 9.74 6.09
C ARG A 58 18.60 10.34 4.73
N PRO A 59 18.23 11.63 4.71
CA PRO A 59 17.92 12.29 3.45
C PRO A 59 19.14 12.17 2.53
N GLY A 60 18.93 11.61 1.34
CA GLY A 60 19.97 11.50 0.32
C GLY A 60 20.50 12.88 -0.07
N GLU A 61 21.64 12.90 -0.76
CA GLU A 61 22.16 14.16 -1.31
C GLU A 61 21.05 14.85 -2.13
N PRO A 62 20.80 16.15 -1.89
CA PRO A 62 19.87 16.91 -2.69
C PRO A 62 20.26 16.76 -4.16
N ILE A 63 19.36 16.22 -4.97
CA ILE A 63 19.61 16.13 -6.41
C ILE A 63 19.64 17.56 -6.93
N ALA A 64 20.85 18.06 -7.21
CA ALA A 64 21.08 19.36 -7.83
C ALA A 64 20.32 19.39 -9.15
N GLY A 65 19.15 20.04 -9.14
CA GLY A 65 18.24 20.09 -10.29
C GLY A 65 16.75 20.00 -9.96
N PHE A 66 16.35 19.45 -8.79
CA PHE A 66 14.93 19.44 -8.39
C PHE A 66 14.46 20.77 -7.77
N ASN A 67 15.39 21.63 -7.35
CA ASN A 67 15.15 23.00 -6.84
C ASN A 67 15.49 24.10 -7.87
N SER A 68 15.27 23.85 -9.17
CA SER A 68 15.52 24.87 -10.21
C SER A 68 14.28 25.69 -10.58
N ALA A 69 13.14 25.49 -9.91
CA ALA A 69 11.92 26.26 -10.15
C ALA A 69 10.99 26.25 -8.94
N LEU A 70 11.22 27.16 -7.98
CA LEU A 70 10.22 28.01 -7.29
C LEU A 70 10.85 28.74 -6.10
#